data_AF-A0A0L6VKM6-F1
#
_entry.id   AF-A0A0L6VKM6-F1
#
_cell.length_a   1.000
_cell.length_b   1.000
_cell.length_c   1.000
_cell.angle_alpha   90.00
_cell.angle_beta   90.00
_cell.angle_gamma   90.00
#
_symmetry.space_group_name_H-M   'P 1'
#
loop_
_entity.id
_entity.type
_entity.pdbx_description
1 polymer ?
#
loop_
_entity_poly.entity_id
_entity_poly.type
_entity_poly.pdbx_seq_one_letter_code
_entity_poly.pdbx_strand_id
1 'polypeptide(L)'
;MQEINPTILKTTIEAIPVLKEENLSSWRTRITALFKLGGVKDNMINGEPALDDTDNTILCVIILVKLSATTHSIMVKVESVDC
;
A
#
# COMPACT_ATOMS: atom_id res chain seq x y z
N MET A 1 -1.10 -3.80 -12.88
CA MET A 1 0.07 -4.33 -12.18
C MET A 1 0.59 -5.30 -13.17
N GLN A 2 1.89 -5.28 -13.41
CA GLN A 2 2.45 -6.26 -14.33
C GLN A 2 2.12 -7.68 -13.87
N GLU A 3 2.09 -8.62 -14.81
CA GLU A 3 1.86 -10.02 -14.49
C GLU A 3 2.99 -10.53 -13.60
N ILE A 4 2.68 -10.78 -12.32
CA ILE A 4 3.63 -11.23 -11.30
C ILE A 4 3.26 -12.65 -10.92
N ASN A 5 4.27 -13.49 -10.73
CA ASN A 5 4.08 -14.82 -10.18
C ASN A 5 3.29 -14.75 -8.85
N PRO A 6 2.13 -15.42 -8.73
CA PRO A 6 1.27 -15.31 -7.54
C PRO A 6 1.97 -15.66 -6.22
N THR A 7 2.92 -16.60 -6.24
CA THR A 7 3.71 -16.98 -5.06
C THR A 7 4.66 -15.86 -4.65
N ILE A 8 5.33 -15.21 -5.62
CA ILE A 8 6.20 -14.05 -5.35
C ILE A 8 5.37 -12.89 -4.81
N LEU A 9 4.20 -12.63 -5.38
CA LEU A 9 3.29 -11.60 -4.90
C LEU A 9 2.85 -11.88 -3.46
N LYS A 10 2.37 -13.09 -3.18
CA LYS A 10 1.93 -13.53 -1.84
C LYS A 10 3.05 -13.38 -0.80
N THR A 11 4.23 -13.90 -1.08
CA THR A 11 5.38 -13.83 -0.16
C THR A 11 5.83 -12.40 0.10
N THR A 12 5.78 -11.53 -0.92
CA THR A 12 6.08 -10.10 -0.78
C THR A 12 5.05 -9.41 0.12
N ILE A 13 3.77 -9.71 -0.05
CA ILE A 13 2.70 -9.18 0.81
C ILE A 13 2.87 -9.68 2.25
N GLU A 14 3.13 -10.96 2.47
CA GLU A 14 3.36 -11.53 3.80
C GLU A 14 4.56 -10.91 4.52
N ALA A 15 5.61 -10.54 3.78
CA ALA A 15 6.80 -9.89 4.31
C ALA A 15 6.59 -8.43 4.76
N ILE A 16 5.46 -7.79 4.39
CA ILE A 16 5.10 -6.45 4.86
C ILE A 16 4.44 -6.58 6.24
N PRO A 17 5.01 -5.98 7.30
CA PRO A 17 4.38 -6.01 8.62
C PRO A 17 3.11 -5.16 8.62
N VAL A 18 2.27 -5.31 9.65
CA VAL A 18 1.24 -4.31 9.94
C VAL A 18 1.92 -3.01 10.34
N LEU A 19 1.47 -1.88 9.79
CA LEU A 19 2.04 -0.56 10.05
C LEU A 19 1.85 -0.16 11.51
N LYS A 20 2.97 0.23 12.14
CA LYS A 20 3.05 0.82 13.47
C LYS A 20 4.09 1.96 13.43
N GLU A 21 4.04 2.85 14.42
CA GLU A 21 4.95 4.01 14.47
C GLU A 21 6.42 3.57 14.48
N GLU A 22 6.75 2.55 15.28
CA GLU A 22 8.11 2.03 15.43
C GLU A 22 8.66 1.34 14.18
N ASN A 23 7.80 0.95 13.23
CA ASN A 23 8.20 0.19 12.04
C ASN A 23 7.99 0.94 10.71
N LEU A 24 7.61 2.23 10.75
CA LEU A 24 7.26 3.03 9.57
C LEU A 24 8.32 2.98 8.46
N SER A 25 9.61 3.11 8.80
CA SER A 25 10.70 3.07 7.80
C SER A 25 10.82 1.70 7.10
N SER A 26 10.77 0.63 7.89
CA SER A 26 10.80 -0.76 7.38
C SER A 26 9.55 -1.07 6.56
N TRP A 27 8.39 -0.64 7.04
CA TRP A 27 7.11 -0.77 6.34
C TRP A 27 7.14 -0.05 4.99
N ARG A 28 7.56 1.23 4.97
CA ARG A 28 7.69 2.03 3.74
C ARG A 28 8.64 1.38 2.74
N THR A 29 9.76 0.83 3.20
CA THR A 29 10.71 0.11 2.34
C THR A 29 10.06 -1.10 1.68
N ARG A 30 9.32 -1.90 2.46
CA ARG A 30 8.71 -3.16 1.98
C ARG A 30 7.51 -2.92 1.06
N ILE A 31 6.63 -1.97 1.39
CA ILE A 31 5.51 -1.60 0.51
C ILE A 31 6.02 -0.97 -0.80
N THR A 32 7.11 -0.19 -0.77
CA THR A 32 7.72 0.35 -1.99
C THR A 32 8.31 -0.76 -2.86
N ALA A 33 8.88 -1.81 -2.25
CA ALA A 33 9.35 -2.98 -2.98
C ALA A 33 8.19 -3.72 -3.68
N LEU A 34 7.04 -3.83 -3.02
CA LEU A 34 5.82 -4.36 -3.63
C LEU A 34 5.39 -3.49 -4.83
N PHE A 35 5.40 -2.16 -4.71
CA PHE A 35 5.01 -1.29 -5.83
C PHE A 35 6.00 -1.38 -7.02
N LYS A 36 7.30 -1.55 -6.74
CA LYS A 36 8.30 -1.83 -7.78
C LYS A 36 8.02 -3.16 -8.48
N LEU A 37 7.71 -4.20 -7.70
CA LEU A 37 7.31 -5.51 -8.24
C LEU A 37 6.02 -5.39 -9.06
N GLY A 38 5.07 -4.56 -8.62
CA GLY A 38 3.82 -4.19 -9.30
C GLY A 38 4.00 -3.42 -10.62
N GLY A 39 5.14 -2.76 -10.81
CA GLY A 39 5.34 -1.80 -11.91
C GLY A 39 4.62 -0.47 -11.71
N VAL A 40 4.16 -0.19 -10.49
CA VAL A 40 3.26 0.93 -10.15
C VAL A 40 3.89 1.97 -9.22
N LYS A 41 5.20 1.84 -8.94
CA LYS A 41 5.92 2.71 -7.99
C LYS A 41 5.74 4.19 -8.33
N ASP A 42 5.92 4.57 -9.58
CA ASP A 42 5.96 5.98 -9.95
C ASP A 42 4.55 6.58 -9.96
N ASN A 43 3.53 5.80 -10.36
CA ASN A 43 2.11 6.17 -10.19
C ASN A 43 1.79 6.46 -8.72
N MET A 44 2.22 5.59 -7.81
CA MET A 44 1.97 5.72 -6.37
C MET A 44 2.71 6.89 -5.71
N ILE A 45 3.88 7.30 -6.24
CA ILE A 45 4.68 8.38 -5.66
C ILE A 45 4.30 9.74 -6.26
N ASN A 46 4.07 9.79 -7.57
CA ASN A 46 3.85 11.03 -8.30
C ASN A 46 2.36 11.36 -8.47
N GLY A 47 1.47 10.37 -8.28
CA GLY A 47 0.03 10.51 -8.50
C GLY A 47 -0.39 10.45 -9.98
N GLU A 48 0.57 10.43 -10.91
CA GLU A 48 0.31 10.43 -12.35
C GLU A 48 1.23 9.46 -13.13
N PRO A 49 0.70 8.78 -14.17
CA PRO A 49 -0.72 8.69 -14.51
C PRO A 49 -1.49 7.92 -13.44
N ALA A 50 -2.82 8.10 -13.40
CA ALA A 50 -3.68 7.36 -12.48
C ALA A 50 -3.53 5.84 -12.70
N LEU A 51 -3.69 5.07 -11.63
CA LEU A 51 -3.81 3.62 -11.72
C LEU A 51 -5.13 3.24 -12.39
N ASP A 52 -5.14 2.12 -13.10
CA ASP A 52 -6.41 1.53 -13.51
C ASP A 52 -7.20 1.03 -12.28
N ASP A 53 -8.52 0.86 -12.46
CA ASP A 53 -9.42 0.51 -11.37
C ASP A 53 -9.07 -0.83 -10.70
N THR A 54 -8.54 -1.79 -11.46
CA THR A 54 -8.18 -3.12 -10.95
C THR A 54 -6.97 -3.00 -10.03
N ASP A 55 -5.93 -2.31 -10.50
CA ASP A 55 -4.74 -2.02 -9.72
C ASP A 55 -5.01 -1.24 -8.47
N ASN A 56 -5.80 -0.17 -8.60
CA ASN A 56 -6.18 0.65 -7.48
C ASN A 56 -6.90 -0.19 -6.42
N THR A 57 -7.87 -1.02 -6.83
CA THR A 57 -8.60 -1.92 -5.92
C THR A 57 -7.66 -2.91 -5.22
N ILE A 58 -6.77 -3.57 -5.96
CA ILE A 58 -5.82 -4.54 -5.40
C ILE A 58 -4.89 -3.88 -4.37
N LEU A 59 -4.30 -2.74 -4.73
CA LEU A 59 -3.39 -2.02 -3.83
C LEU A 59 -4.12 -1.48 -2.61
N CYS A 60 -5.35 -0.96 -2.76
CA CYS A 60 -6.19 -0.57 -1.63
C CYS A 60 -6.41 -1.73 -0.67
N VAL A 61 -6.79 -2.92 -1.17
CA VAL A 61 -6.97 -4.10 -0.31
C VAL A 61 -5.68 -4.48 0.41
N ILE A 62 -4.55 -4.47 -0.29
CA ILE A 62 -3.24 -4.80 0.32
C ILE A 62 -2.87 -3.78 1.39
N ILE A 63 -3.04 -2.49 1.13
CA ILE A 63 -2.75 -1.43 2.10
C ILE A 63 -3.67 -1.59 3.31
N LEU A 64 -4.98 -1.78 3.10
CA LEU A 64 -5.97 -1.96 4.17
C LEU A 64 -5.60 -3.12 5.11
N VAL A 65 -5.22 -4.29 4.58
CA VAL A 65 -4.82 -5.43 5.44
C VAL A 65 -3.47 -5.24 6.14
N LYS A 66 -2.66 -4.27 5.69
CA LYS A 66 -1.37 -3.91 6.31
C LYS A 66 -1.44 -2.65 7.16
N LEU A 67 -2.57 -1.97 7.21
CA LEU A 67 -2.88 -0.97 8.22
C LEU A 67 -3.47 -1.69 9.43
N SER A 68 -3.05 -1.32 10.64
CA SER A 68 -3.70 -1.86 11.83
C SER A 68 -5.14 -1.35 11.90
N ALA A 69 -6.05 -2.10 12.55
CA ALA A 69 -7.41 -1.60 12.84
C ALA A 69 -7.39 -0.26 13.61
N THR A 70 -6.32 0.02 14.35
CA THR A 70 -6.08 1.28 15.06
C THR A 70 -5.66 2.43 14.13
N THR A 71 -5.06 2.13 12.97
CA THR A 71 -4.62 3.13 11.96
C THR A 71 -5.75 3.51 10.99
N HIS A 72 -6.83 2.73 10.87
CA HIS A 72 -8.07 3.18 10.24
C HIS A 72 -8.63 4.45 10.91
N SER A 73 -8.37 4.64 12.21
CA SER A 73 -8.81 5.82 12.96
C SER A 73 -8.01 7.10 12.64
N ILE A 74 -6.85 7.02 11.97
CA ILE A 74 -6.07 8.21 11.58
C ILE A 74 -6.50 8.71 10.20
N MET A 75 -6.93 7.83 9.27
CA MET A 75 -7.44 8.26 7.96
C MET A 75 -8.73 9.07 8.08
N VAL A 76 -9.63 8.71 9.01
CA VAL A 76 -10.88 9.45 9.27
C VAL A 76 -10.65 10.85 9.86
N LYS A 77 -9.45 11.16 10.37
CA LYS A 77 -9.17 12.48 10.97
C LYS A 77 -8.74 13.55 9.97
N VAL A 78 -8.35 13.17 8.75
CA VAL A 78 -7.99 14.13 7.69
C VAL A 78 -9.25 14.67 6.99
N GLU A 79 -10.35 13.92 6.96
CA GLU A 79 -11.63 14.39 6.41
C GLU A 79 -12.48 15.19 7.41
N SER A 80 -12.09 15.25 8.69
CA SER A 80 -12.84 15.96 9.73
C SER A 80 -12.22 17.30 10.16
N VAL A 81 -11.25 17.83 9.41
CA VAL A 81 -10.74 19.21 9.59
C VAL A 81 -10.99 20.00 8.31
N ASP A 82 -12.21 19.89 7.80
CA ASP A 82 -12.84 20.87 6.93
C ASP A 82 -14.31 21.01 7.37
N CYS A 83 -14.50 21.56 8.58
CA CYS A 83 -15.70 22.25 9.08
C CYS A 83 -15.31 23.14 10.26
#